data_AF-A0A660MI70-F1
#
_entry.id   AF-A0A660MI70-F1
#
_cell.length_a   1.000
_cell.length_b   1.000
_cell.length_c   1.000
_cell.angle_alpha   90.00
_cell.angle_beta   90.00
_cell.angle_gamma   90.00
#
_symmetry.space_group_name_H-M   'P 1'
#
loop_
_entity.id
_entity.type
_entity.pdbx_description
1 polymer ?
#
loop_
_entity_poly.entity_id
_entity_poly.type
_entity_poly.pdbx_seq_one_letter_code
_entity_poly.pdbx_strand_id
1 'polypeptide(L)'
;MHNQTRLAYNQFLSRIAQLNGVADATQKFAVEPSVEQRLVEKVQESSPFLSLINSHIVDAMEGEKVHIGVNSTIAGRTDTSGTAERQTRDIKALSADKYRCEQTNYDTHIRYATLDSWRHRPEFQTLLRAATSKQIARDRLMIGFNGTSAAATTNRTTNPLLQDVNKGWLQQLRDHKASAVMSGKKIGGITGHDYKNIDAAVYDAAHELIEPWYQDGDLVLIAGRKLITDKYLALIGNSDAPTERNALEKLMVSQLFGGLRTLSVPFFPDDAFLITPLSNLSI
;
A
#
# COMPACT_ATOMS: atom_id res chain seq x y z
N MET A 1 12.03 -10.68 -35.46
CA MET A 1 10.89 -11.47 -34.94
C MET A 1 10.76 -12.71 -35.77
N HIS A 2 11.06 -13.86 -35.17
CA HIS A 2 10.92 -15.16 -35.82
C HIS A 2 9.44 -15.53 -36.02
N ASN A 3 9.17 -16.41 -37.00
CA ASN A 3 7.80 -16.87 -37.31
C ASN A 3 7.12 -17.53 -36.10
N GLN A 4 7.86 -18.30 -35.29
CA GLN A 4 7.34 -18.92 -34.06
C GLN A 4 6.91 -17.86 -33.02
N THR A 5 7.72 -16.82 -32.83
CA THR A 5 7.39 -15.69 -31.95
C THR A 5 6.15 -14.96 -32.44
N ARG A 6 5.98 -14.82 -33.76
CA ARG A 6 4.78 -14.23 -34.37
C ARG A 6 3.54 -15.05 -34.13
N LEU A 7 3.64 -16.37 -34.25
CA LEU A 7 2.54 -17.26 -33.92
C LEU A 7 2.14 -17.13 -32.44
N ALA A 8 3.11 -17.20 -31.52
CA ALA A 8 2.86 -17.10 -30.08
C ALA A 8 2.28 -15.73 -29.67
N TYR A 9 2.76 -14.65 -30.27
CA TYR A 9 2.24 -13.29 -30.03
C TYR A 9 0.81 -13.11 -30.57
N ASN A 10 0.51 -13.63 -31.76
CA ASN A 10 -0.85 -13.55 -32.31
C ASN A 10 -1.84 -14.38 -31.48
N GLN A 11 -1.42 -15.55 -30.98
CA GLN A 11 -2.21 -16.35 -30.05
C GLN A 11 -2.49 -15.61 -28.74
N PHE A 12 -1.51 -14.86 -28.23
CA PHE A 12 -1.69 -14.02 -27.05
C PHE A 12 -2.75 -12.93 -27.27
N LEU A 13 -2.67 -12.18 -28.38
CA LEU A 13 -3.67 -11.16 -28.72
C LEU A 13 -5.07 -11.75 -28.91
N SER A 14 -5.17 -12.88 -29.62
CA SER A 14 -6.45 -13.58 -29.82
C SER A 14 -7.07 -14.03 -28.49
N ARG A 15 -6.24 -14.49 -27.53
CA ARG A 15 -6.74 -14.88 -26.21
C ARG A 15 -7.28 -13.68 -25.43
N ILE A 16 -6.63 -12.52 -25.48
CA ILE A 16 -7.15 -11.30 -24.84
C ILE A 16 -8.48 -10.89 -25.47
N ALA A 17 -8.56 -10.93 -26.80
CA ALA A 17 -9.78 -10.60 -27.53
C ALA A 17 -10.94 -11.52 -27.12
N GLN A 18 -10.70 -12.84 -27.07
CA GLN A 18 -11.67 -13.84 -26.62
C GLN A 18 -12.13 -13.61 -25.18
N LEU A 19 -11.21 -13.28 -24.27
CA LEU A 19 -11.54 -13.06 -22.85
C LEU A 19 -12.45 -11.85 -22.64
N ASN A 20 -12.31 -10.82 -23.48
CA ASN A 20 -13.09 -9.58 -23.39
C ASN A 20 -14.28 -9.54 -24.35
N GLY A 21 -14.53 -10.61 -25.11
CA GLY A 21 -15.60 -10.66 -26.10
C GLY A 21 -15.43 -9.68 -27.27
N VAL A 22 -14.21 -9.25 -27.57
CA VAL A 22 -13.93 -8.26 -28.64
C VAL A 22 -13.30 -8.93 -29.87
N ALA A 23 -13.49 -8.32 -31.04
CA ALA A 23 -12.93 -8.81 -32.30
C ALA A 23 -11.41 -8.55 -32.41
N ASP A 24 -10.93 -7.43 -31.84
CA ASP A 24 -9.54 -7.00 -31.94
C ASP A 24 -9.08 -6.37 -30.63
N ALA A 25 -8.06 -6.98 -30.00
CA ALA A 25 -7.46 -6.50 -28.76
C ALA A 25 -6.46 -5.34 -28.95
N THR A 26 -6.16 -4.95 -30.20
CA THR A 26 -5.25 -3.83 -30.50
C THR A 26 -5.96 -2.48 -30.53
N GLN A 27 -7.29 -2.47 -30.57
CA GLN A 27 -8.11 -1.27 -30.53
C GLN A 27 -8.51 -0.92 -29.09
N LYS A 28 -9.05 0.28 -28.87
CA LYS A 28 -9.61 0.65 -27.57
C LYS A 28 -10.94 -0.08 -27.37
N PHE A 29 -11.09 -0.76 -26.25
CA PHE A 29 -12.34 -1.42 -25.86
C PHE A 29 -12.57 -1.29 -24.35
N ALA A 30 -13.82 -1.41 -23.93
CA ALA A 30 -14.17 -1.53 -22.52
C ALA A 30 -13.91 -2.97 -22.06
N VAL A 31 -13.15 -3.13 -20.99
CA VAL A 31 -12.86 -4.44 -20.39
C VAL A 31 -14.11 -4.94 -19.68
N GLU A 32 -14.41 -6.23 -19.78
CA GLU A 32 -15.51 -6.84 -19.04
C GLU A 32 -15.20 -6.80 -17.53
N PRO A 33 -16.14 -6.40 -16.65
CA PRO A 33 -15.87 -6.27 -15.21
C PRO A 33 -15.30 -7.54 -14.57
N SER A 34 -15.74 -8.72 -15.02
CA SER A 34 -15.25 -10.02 -14.53
C SER A 34 -13.77 -10.28 -14.87
N VAL A 35 -13.30 -9.77 -16.01
CA VAL A 35 -11.90 -9.87 -16.46
C VAL A 35 -11.03 -8.87 -15.71
N GLU A 36 -11.54 -7.66 -15.49
CA GLU A 36 -10.89 -6.62 -14.69
C GLU A 36 -10.69 -7.08 -13.24
N GLN A 37 -11.73 -7.62 -12.60
CA GLN A 37 -11.66 -8.17 -11.24
C GLN A 37 -10.55 -9.21 -11.10
N ARG A 38 -10.52 -10.20 -12.01
CA ARG A 38 -9.46 -11.22 -12.03
C ARG A 38 -8.07 -10.64 -12.27
N LEU A 39 -7.96 -9.59 -13.09
CA LEU A 39 -6.68 -8.91 -13.31
C LEU A 39 -6.21 -8.20 -12.03
N VAL A 40 -7.11 -7.49 -11.36
CA VAL A 40 -6.82 -6.79 -10.09
C VAL A 40 -6.41 -7.80 -9.01
N GLU A 41 -7.14 -8.90 -8.85
CA GLU A 41 -6.79 -10.00 -7.94
C GLU A 41 -5.38 -10.54 -8.23
N LYS A 42 -5.04 -10.81 -9.49
CA LYS A 42 -3.71 -11.32 -9.86
C LYS A 42 -2.60 -10.29 -9.62
N VAL A 43 -2.87 -9.01 -9.83
CA VAL A 43 -1.92 -7.94 -9.47
C VAL A 43 -1.75 -7.89 -7.95
N GLN A 44 -2.82 -8.03 -7.18
CA GLN A 44 -2.78 -8.02 -5.72
C GLN A 44 -2.01 -9.22 -5.14
N GLU A 45 -2.24 -10.43 -5.66
CA GLU A 45 -1.52 -11.66 -5.28
C GLU A 45 -0.02 -11.60 -5.61
N SER A 46 0.38 -10.76 -6.58
CA SER A 46 1.78 -10.65 -7.00
C SER A 46 2.68 -9.95 -5.97
N SER A 47 2.09 -9.32 -4.95
CA SER A 47 2.79 -8.63 -3.87
C SER A 47 2.25 -9.05 -2.51
N PRO A 48 3.09 -9.59 -1.61
CA PRO A 48 2.67 -10.02 -0.27
C PRO A 48 2.00 -8.90 0.54
N PHE A 49 2.42 -7.65 0.36
CA PHE A 49 1.81 -6.52 1.07
C PHE A 49 0.45 -6.15 0.48
N LEU A 50 0.29 -6.18 -0.86
CA LEU A 50 -0.98 -5.85 -1.48
C LEU A 50 -2.07 -6.87 -1.11
N SER A 51 -1.71 -8.13 -0.87
CA SER A 51 -2.65 -9.15 -0.38
C SER A 51 -3.13 -8.92 1.06
N LEU A 52 -2.47 -8.05 1.84
CA LEU A 52 -2.86 -7.74 3.22
C LEU A 52 -3.76 -6.50 3.35
N ILE A 53 -3.85 -5.69 2.28
CA ILE A 53 -4.69 -4.49 2.24
C ILE A 53 -5.96 -4.74 1.42
N ASN A 54 -6.94 -3.85 1.52
CA ASN A 54 -8.16 -3.98 0.73
C ASN A 54 -7.95 -3.45 -0.69
N SER A 55 -8.61 -4.09 -1.67
CA SER A 55 -8.76 -3.54 -3.02
C SER A 55 -10.24 -3.49 -3.38
N HIS A 56 -10.74 -2.30 -3.72
CA HIS A 56 -12.14 -2.11 -4.10
C HIS A 56 -12.21 -1.60 -5.53
N ILE A 57 -13.07 -2.25 -6.32
CA ILE A 57 -13.40 -1.76 -7.67
C ILE A 57 -14.66 -0.92 -7.53
N VAL A 58 -14.61 0.30 -8.07
CA VAL A 58 -15.69 1.28 -8.03
C VAL A 58 -15.97 1.79 -9.43
N ASP A 59 -17.24 1.97 -9.76
CA ASP A 59 -17.67 2.45 -11.08
C ASP A 59 -17.58 3.99 -11.19
N ALA A 60 -17.75 4.69 -10.06
CA ALA A 60 -17.75 6.14 -10.02
C ALA A 60 -16.33 6.69 -9.89
N MET A 61 -16.01 7.75 -10.65
CA MET A 61 -14.72 8.44 -10.59
C MET A 61 -14.53 9.18 -9.26
N GLU A 62 -15.60 9.71 -8.69
CA GLU A 62 -15.61 10.40 -7.40
C GLU A 62 -16.79 9.91 -6.57
N GLY A 63 -16.59 9.76 -5.26
CA GLY A 63 -17.63 9.31 -4.36
C GLY A 63 -17.21 9.38 -2.90
N GLU A 64 -18.07 8.92 -2.00
CA GLU A 64 -17.73 8.73 -0.59
C GLU A 64 -16.96 7.43 -0.39
N LYS A 65 -16.02 7.40 0.56
CA LYS A 65 -15.28 6.17 0.89
C LYS A 65 -16.26 5.02 1.16
N VAL A 66 -15.97 3.86 0.57
CA VAL A 66 -16.82 2.67 0.62
C VAL A 66 -16.82 2.01 2.01
N HIS A 67 -15.71 2.14 2.75
CA HIS A 67 -15.55 1.47 4.05
C HIS A 67 -16.26 2.24 5.17
N ILE A 68 -17.12 1.53 5.92
CA ILE A 68 -17.80 2.04 7.12
C ILE A 68 -16.99 1.62 8.34
N GLY A 69 -16.15 2.52 8.84
CA GLY A 69 -15.54 2.39 10.17
C GLY A 69 -16.48 2.95 11.24
N VAL A 70 -16.73 2.21 12.32
CA VAL A 70 -17.46 2.75 13.48
C VAL A 70 -16.48 3.55 14.33
N ASN A 71 -16.44 4.86 14.10
CA ASN A 71 -15.45 5.76 14.71
C ASN A 71 -15.95 6.40 16.04
N SER A 72 -17.13 6.02 16.54
CA SER A 72 -17.67 6.60 17.78
C SER A 72 -18.69 5.70 18.49
N THR A 73 -19.03 6.07 19.72
CA THR A 73 -20.05 5.37 20.51
C THR A 73 -21.44 5.60 19.93
N ILE A 74 -22.09 4.49 19.55
CA ILE A 74 -23.46 4.46 19.04
C ILE A 74 -24.49 4.21 20.14
N ALA A 75 -24.04 3.84 21.35
CA ALA A 75 -24.90 3.50 22.47
C ALA A 75 -25.41 4.77 23.19
N GLY A 76 -26.69 4.75 23.57
CA GLY A 76 -27.33 5.79 24.36
C GLY A 76 -28.66 5.32 24.92
N ARG A 77 -29.21 6.07 25.88
CA ARG A 77 -30.57 5.90 26.39
C ARG A 77 -31.32 7.21 26.22
N THR A 78 -32.59 7.12 25.85
CA THR A 78 -33.52 8.24 25.81
C THR A 78 -34.74 7.82 26.60
N ASP A 79 -35.15 8.62 27.59
CA ASP A 79 -36.40 8.41 28.31
C ASP A 79 -37.57 8.83 27.41
N THR A 80 -38.37 7.86 26.98
CA THR A 80 -39.52 8.04 26.09
C THR A 80 -40.85 8.11 26.82
N SER A 81 -40.85 8.29 28.14
CA SER A 81 -42.09 8.45 28.94
C SER A 81 -42.75 9.83 28.76
N GLY A 82 -42.01 10.82 28.26
CA GLY A 82 -42.50 12.15 27.90
C GLY A 82 -42.65 12.36 26.38
N THR A 83 -42.35 13.56 25.89
CA THR A 83 -42.43 13.90 24.44
C THR A 83 -41.11 13.68 23.68
N ALA A 84 -40.11 13.06 24.32
CA ALA A 84 -38.79 12.86 23.72
C ALA A 84 -38.75 11.57 22.88
N GLU A 85 -38.21 11.70 21.66
CA GLU A 85 -38.02 10.58 20.74
C GLU A 85 -36.55 10.15 20.66
N ARG A 86 -36.32 8.85 20.45
CA ARG A 86 -34.98 8.30 20.21
C ARG A 86 -34.44 8.85 18.89
N GLN A 87 -33.32 9.58 18.97
CA GLN A 87 -32.62 10.06 17.78
C GLN A 87 -31.61 8.99 17.34
N THR A 88 -31.67 8.61 16.07
CA THR A 88 -30.66 7.73 15.46
C THR A 88 -29.38 8.52 15.22
N ARG A 89 -28.24 7.82 15.28
CA ARG A 89 -26.95 8.38 14.88
C ARG A 89 -26.53 7.70 13.58
N ASP A 90 -26.14 8.50 12.60
CA ASP A 90 -25.59 7.95 11.36
C ASP A 90 -24.15 7.50 11.61
N ILE A 91 -23.92 6.20 11.38
CA ILE A 91 -22.61 5.55 11.51
C ILE A 91 -21.67 6.02 10.39
N LYS A 92 -22.22 6.39 9.23
CA LYS A 92 -21.47 6.77 8.03
C LYS A 92 -21.08 8.26 8.00
N ALA A 93 -21.89 9.14 8.58
CA ALA A 93 -21.63 10.58 8.62
C ALA A 93 -20.35 11.00 9.36
N LEU A 94 -19.72 10.09 10.10
CA LEU A 94 -18.51 10.34 10.90
C LEU A 94 -17.20 10.23 10.10
N SER A 95 -17.26 9.85 8.81
CA SER A 95 -16.10 9.83 7.91
C SER A 95 -16.47 10.25 6.49
N ALA A 96 -17.02 11.46 6.31
CA ALA A 96 -17.42 12.04 5.03
C ALA A 96 -16.24 12.37 4.08
N ASP A 97 -15.17 11.59 4.14
CA ASP A 97 -14.06 11.72 3.21
C ASP A 97 -14.47 11.20 1.84
N LYS A 98 -14.15 11.99 0.83
CA LYS A 98 -14.38 11.63 -0.57
C LYS A 98 -13.14 10.95 -1.13
N TYR A 99 -13.36 10.02 -2.05
CA TYR A 99 -12.32 9.51 -2.93
C TYR A 99 -12.45 10.14 -4.31
N ARG A 100 -11.32 10.22 -5.01
CA ARG A 100 -11.25 10.60 -6.42
C ARG A 100 -10.24 9.69 -7.10
N CYS A 101 -10.70 8.94 -8.09
CA CYS A 101 -9.89 8.07 -8.91
C CYS A 101 -9.38 8.85 -10.11
N GLU A 102 -8.07 8.81 -10.34
CA GLU A 102 -7.44 9.43 -11.51
C GLU A 102 -6.92 8.35 -12.46
N GLN A 103 -7.02 8.62 -13.76
CA GLN A 103 -6.58 7.66 -14.77
C GLN A 103 -5.06 7.47 -14.71
N THR A 104 -4.61 6.23 -14.57
CA THR A 104 -3.20 5.86 -14.60
C THR A 104 -2.94 4.84 -15.69
N ASN A 105 -2.08 5.18 -16.65
CA ASN A 105 -1.73 4.31 -17.78
C ASN A 105 -0.42 3.55 -17.51
N TYR A 106 -0.38 2.28 -17.89
CA TYR A 106 0.80 1.40 -17.73
C TYR A 106 1.32 0.94 -19.09
N ASP A 107 2.00 1.84 -19.79
CA ASP A 107 2.52 1.57 -21.14
C ASP A 107 3.90 0.91 -21.06
N THR A 108 4.03 -0.28 -21.64
CA THR A 108 5.29 -1.02 -21.73
C THR A 108 5.55 -1.49 -23.15
N HIS A 109 6.82 -1.65 -23.50
CA HIS A 109 7.22 -2.24 -24.78
C HIS A 109 8.34 -3.25 -24.54
N ILE A 110 8.37 -4.30 -25.35
CA ILE A 110 9.42 -5.32 -25.32
C ILE A 110 9.99 -5.45 -26.72
N ARG A 111 11.32 -5.38 -26.82
CA ARG A 111 12.02 -5.52 -28.10
C ARG A 111 11.85 -6.94 -28.65
N TYR A 112 11.78 -7.05 -29.97
CA TYR A 112 11.62 -8.36 -30.62
C TYR A 112 12.72 -9.37 -30.27
N ALA A 113 13.96 -8.92 -30.08
CA ALA A 113 15.05 -9.80 -29.67
C ALA A 113 14.77 -10.49 -28.32
N THR A 114 14.17 -9.78 -27.37
CA THR A 114 13.78 -10.34 -26.06
C THR A 114 12.63 -11.32 -26.20
N LEU A 115 11.61 -11.00 -27.00
CA LEU A 115 10.50 -11.93 -27.27
C LEU A 115 10.99 -13.20 -27.99
N ASP A 116 11.91 -13.05 -28.94
CA ASP A 116 12.52 -14.15 -29.70
C ASP A 116 13.36 -15.09 -28.80
N SER A 117 13.86 -14.60 -27.66
CA SER A 117 14.57 -15.43 -26.67
C SER A 117 13.63 -16.37 -25.90
N TRP A 118 12.35 -16.01 -25.76
CA TRP A 118 11.34 -16.78 -25.03
C TRP A 118 10.52 -17.70 -25.93
N ARG A 119 10.78 -17.69 -27.24
CA ARG A 119 9.98 -18.39 -28.26
C ARG A 119 9.83 -19.90 -28.03
N HIS A 120 10.81 -20.52 -27.38
CA HIS A 120 10.84 -21.97 -27.12
C HIS A 120 10.14 -22.37 -25.83
N ARG A 121 9.73 -21.40 -25.00
CA ARG A 121 9.08 -21.69 -23.72
C ARG A 121 7.58 -21.83 -23.91
N PRO A 122 6.96 -22.95 -23.45
CA PRO A 122 5.51 -23.11 -23.51
C PRO A 122 4.77 -22.05 -22.69
N GLU A 123 5.44 -21.47 -21.68
CA GLU A 123 4.88 -20.46 -20.77
C GLU A 123 5.03 -19.00 -21.25
N PHE A 124 5.27 -18.78 -22.54
CA PHE A 124 5.51 -17.45 -23.11
C PHE A 124 4.50 -16.38 -22.65
N GLN A 125 3.20 -16.70 -22.71
CA GLN A 125 2.12 -15.76 -22.33
C GLN A 125 2.11 -15.49 -20.83
N THR A 126 2.28 -16.52 -20.01
CA THR A 126 2.28 -16.41 -18.54
C THR A 126 3.45 -15.58 -18.05
N LEU A 127 4.65 -15.78 -18.63
CA LEU A 127 5.84 -15.01 -18.29
C LEU A 127 5.65 -13.50 -18.55
N LEU A 128 5.13 -13.15 -19.72
CA LEU A 128 4.87 -11.76 -20.09
C LEU A 128 3.86 -11.10 -19.14
N ARG A 129 2.74 -11.80 -18.86
CA ARG A 129 1.70 -11.31 -17.97
C ARG A 129 2.21 -11.17 -16.54
N ALA A 130 2.90 -12.19 -16.01
CA ALA A 130 3.43 -12.17 -14.65
C ALA A 130 4.46 -11.05 -14.44
N ALA A 131 5.33 -10.80 -15.42
CA ALA A 131 6.28 -9.70 -15.37
C ALA A 131 5.57 -8.33 -15.32
N THR A 132 4.55 -8.15 -16.18
CA THR A 132 3.77 -6.91 -16.25
C THR A 132 2.96 -6.68 -14.97
N SER A 133 2.21 -7.68 -14.50
CA SER A 133 1.42 -7.61 -13.27
C SER A 133 2.29 -7.31 -12.04
N LYS A 134 3.47 -7.93 -11.95
CA LYS A 134 4.43 -7.67 -10.86
C LYS A 134 4.95 -6.24 -10.89
N GLN A 135 5.17 -5.66 -12.08
CA GLN A 135 5.59 -4.27 -12.19
C GLN A 135 4.46 -3.32 -11.79
N ILE A 136 3.23 -3.56 -12.26
CA ILE A 136 2.05 -2.78 -11.86
C ILE A 136 1.88 -2.79 -10.34
N ALA A 137 2.02 -3.95 -9.69
CA ALA A 137 1.95 -4.05 -8.24
C ALA A 137 3.03 -3.23 -7.52
N ARG A 138 4.27 -3.23 -8.03
CA ARG A 138 5.36 -2.42 -7.48
C ARG A 138 5.11 -0.93 -7.65
N ASP A 139 4.63 -0.53 -8.82
CA ASP A 139 4.32 0.88 -9.11
C ASP A 139 3.19 1.36 -8.21
N ARG A 140 2.13 0.56 -8.00
CA ARG A 140 1.04 0.86 -7.04
C ARG A 140 1.56 1.04 -5.62
N LEU A 141 2.49 0.20 -5.16
CA LEU A 141 3.11 0.36 -3.83
C LEU A 141 3.95 1.63 -3.75
N MET A 142 4.77 1.89 -4.77
CA MET A 142 5.64 3.05 -4.83
C MET A 142 4.83 4.35 -4.77
N ILE A 143 3.77 4.43 -5.56
CA ILE A 143 2.80 5.55 -5.56
C ILE A 143 2.05 5.61 -4.22
N GLY A 144 1.61 4.47 -3.69
CA GLY A 144 0.88 4.40 -2.42
C GLY A 144 1.64 5.01 -1.25
N PHE A 145 2.97 4.84 -1.18
CA PHE A 145 3.77 5.42 -0.10
C PHE A 145 4.39 6.79 -0.42
N ASN A 146 4.75 7.07 -1.68
CA ASN A 146 5.50 8.28 -2.05
C ASN A 146 4.68 9.32 -2.83
N GLY A 147 3.47 8.97 -3.25
CA GLY A 147 2.59 9.82 -4.04
C GLY A 147 2.18 11.08 -3.29
N THR A 148 2.41 12.25 -3.89
CA THR A 148 2.14 13.57 -3.32
C THR A 148 1.09 14.37 -4.09
N SER A 149 1.04 14.20 -5.41
CA SER A 149 0.12 14.91 -6.28
C SER A 149 -0.32 14.04 -7.44
N ALA A 150 -1.43 14.40 -8.09
CA ALA A 150 -1.86 13.82 -9.35
C ALA A 150 -1.65 14.88 -10.46
N ALA A 151 -0.53 14.81 -11.16
CA ALA A 151 -0.20 15.71 -12.26
C ALA A 151 -0.81 15.20 -13.57
N ALA A 152 -1.31 16.12 -14.41
CA ALA A 152 -1.84 15.76 -15.74
C ALA A 152 -0.75 15.17 -16.67
N THR A 153 0.52 15.51 -16.45
CA THR A 153 1.67 14.93 -17.15
C THR A 153 2.78 14.66 -16.15
N THR A 154 3.16 13.40 -16.03
CA THR A 154 4.15 12.94 -15.04
C THR A 154 5.56 12.95 -15.61
N ASN A 155 6.54 13.19 -14.75
CA ASN A 155 7.95 13.27 -15.11
C ASN A 155 8.80 12.37 -14.22
N ARG A 156 9.26 11.26 -14.80
CA ARG A 156 10.07 10.25 -14.10
C ARG A 156 11.49 10.70 -13.77
N THR A 157 12.00 11.75 -14.43
CA THR A 157 13.34 12.29 -14.14
C THR A 157 13.33 13.14 -12.88
N THR A 158 12.29 13.96 -12.70
CA THR A 158 12.12 14.77 -11.48
C THR A 158 11.51 13.96 -10.35
N ASN A 159 10.64 13.00 -10.67
CA ASN A 159 9.91 12.17 -9.71
C ASN A 159 10.23 10.68 -9.91
N PRO A 160 11.44 10.21 -9.53
CA PRO A 160 11.86 8.82 -9.75
C PRO A 160 11.04 7.80 -8.96
N LEU A 161 10.37 8.23 -7.88
CA LEU A 161 9.49 7.41 -7.06
C LEU A 161 8.01 7.58 -7.42
N LEU A 162 7.71 8.07 -8.62
CA LEU A 162 6.33 8.23 -9.10
C LEU A 162 5.48 9.15 -8.21
N GLN A 163 6.12 10.15 -7.58
CA GLN A 163 5.49 11.03 -6.60
C GLN A 163 4.38 11.93 -7.19
N ASP A 164 4.36 12.11 -8.50
CA ASP A 164 3.44 12.96 -9.24
C ASP A 164 2.31 12.20 -9.94
N VAL A 165 2.25 10.87 -9.79
CA VAL A 165 1.23 10.04 -10.45
C VAL A 165 -0.11 10.14 -9.73
N ASN A 166 -0.15 9.87 -8.43
CA ASN A 166 -1.34 10.01 -7.58
C ASN A 166 -0.96 10.40 -6.15
N LYS A 167 -1.96 10.79 -5.36
CA LYS A 167 -1.80 10.97 -3.91
C LYS A 167 -1.79 9.62 -3.20
N GLY A 168 -0.71 9.33 -2.47
CA GLY A 168 -0.55 8.12 -1.67
C GLY A 168 -1.15 8.24 -0.26
N TRP A 169 -1.15 7.13 0.49
CA TRP A 169 -1.70 7.04 1.84
C TRP A 169 -1.05 8.04 2.81
N LEU A 170 0.27 8.22 2.74
CA LEU A 170 0.98 9.17 3.61
C LEU A 170 0.59 10.62 3.32
N GLN A 171 0.35 10.97 2.05
CA GLN A 171 -0.10 12.32 1.71
C GLN A 171 -1.56 12.54 2.11
N GLN A 172 -2.43 11.53 1.91
CA GLN A 172 -3.81 11.58 2.39
C GLN A 172 -3.88 11.81 3.90
N LEU A 173 -3.01 11.16 4.68
CA LEU A 173 -2.92 11.38 6.12
C LEU A 173 -2.52 12.81 6.46
N ARG A 174 -1.55 13.39 5.74
CA ARG A 174 -1.14 14.80 5.93
C ARG A 174 -2.24 15.79 5.59
N ASP A 175 -2.96 15.56 4.49
CA ASP A 175 -4.00 16.45 3.99
C ASP A 175 -5.25 16.41 4.89
N HIS A 176 -5.66 15.22 5.35
CA HIS A 176 -6.93 15.02 6.07
C HIS A 176 -6.80 14.93 7.60
N LYS A 177 -5.64 14.54 8.13
CA LYS A 177 -5.41 14.36 9.57
C LYS A 177 -3.99 14.77 9.99
N ALA A 178 -3.62 16.02 9.72
CA ALA A 178 -2.31 16.57 10.06
C ALA A 178 -1.94 16.44 11.55
N SER A 179 -2.92 16.44 12.46
CA SER A 179 -2.68 16.24 13.90
C SER A 179 -2.14 14.85 14.25
N ALA A 180 -2.37 13.84 13.41
CA ALA A 180 -1.84 12.49 13.56
C ALA A 180 -0.44 12.32 12.91
N VAL A 181 0.18 13.39 12.43
CA VAL A 181 1.49 13.37 11.77
C VAL A 181 2.51 14.13 12.61
N MET A 182 3.48 13.40 13.17
CA MET A 182 4.67 14.00 13.79
C MET A 182 5.79 14.14 12.77
N SER A 183 6.32 15.35 12.62
CA SER A 183 7.41 15.66 11.68
C SER A 183 8.59 16.31 12.39
N GLY A 184 9.79 16.16 11.81
CA GLY A 184 11.01 16.83 12.28
C GLY A 184 11.64 16.27 13.55
N LYS A 185 11.13 15.15 14.08
CA LYS A 185 11.67 14.49 15.27
C LYS A 185 12.96 13.74 14.95
N LYS A 186 13.98 13.95 15.78
CA LYS A 186 15.29 13.30 15.63
C LYS A 186 15.35 12.06 16.50
N ILE A 187 15.62 10.91 15.87
CA ILE A 187 15.78 9.63 16.55
C ILE A 187 17.27 9.27 16.55
N GLY A 188 17.84 8.94 17.71
CA GLY A 188 19.20 8.44 17.85
C GLY A 188 19.82 8.75 19.21
N GLY A 189 20.86 8.01 19.57
CA GLY A 189 21.54 8.12 20.87
C GLY A 189 22.44 9.35 21.06
N ILE A 190 22.34 10.36 20.19
CA ILE A 190 23.16 11.57 20.24
C ILE A 190 22.46 12.60 21.13
N THR A 191 23.24 13.31 21.97
CA THR A 191 22.74 14.38 22.83
C THR A 191 22.02 15.45 22.01
N GLY A 192 20.76 15.73 22.33
CA GLY A 192 19.90 16.68 21.61
C GLY A 192 18.93 16.06 20.60
N HIS A 193 18.85 14.73 20.53
CA HIS A 193 17.78 14.02 19.81
C HIS A 193 16.52 13.89 20.69
N ASP A 194 15.33 13.94 20.07
CA ASP A 194 14.04 13.84 20.78
C ASP A 194 13.82 12.43 21.37
N TYR A 195 14.26 11.39 20.65
CA TYR A 195 14.12 10.01 21.09
C TYR A 195 15.44 9.25 21.01
N LYS A 196 15.75 8.50 22.07
CA LYS A 196 16.97 7.68 22.15
C LYS A 196 16.98 6.56 21.11
N ASN A 197 15.85 5.87 20.95
CA ASN A 197 15.67 4.72 20.05
C ASN A 197 14.32 4.82 19.32
N ILE A 198 14.20 4.14 18.18
CA ILE A 198 12.94 4.02 17.44
C ILE A 198 11.81 3.43 18.30
N ASP A 199 12.12 2.49 19.21
CA ASP A 199 11.11 1.87 20.08
C ASP A 199 10.41 2.89 20.98
N ALA A 200 11.16 3.89 21.46
CA ALA A 200 10.60 4.96 22.28
C ALA A 200 9.69 5.86 21.43
N ALA A 201 10.11 6.20 20.22
CA ALA A 201 9.30 7.00 19.29
C ALA A 201 8.01 6.29 18.86
N VAL A 202 8.09 4.97 18.60
CA VAL A 202 6.92 4.15 18.25
C VAL A 202 5.98 4.02 19.43
N TYR A 203 6.50 3.77 20.63
CA TYR A 203 5.68 3.66 21.84
C TYR A 203 4.95 4.97 22.12
N ASP A 204 5.64 6.11 22.07
CA ASP A 204 5.05 7.42 22.28
C ASP A 204 3.98 7.75 21.23
N ALA A 205 4.32 7.58 19.95
CA ALA A 205 3.37 7.79 18.84
C ALA A 205 2.13 6.89 18.95
N ALA A 206 2.28 5.64 19.41
CA ALA A 206 1.15 4.73 19.59
C ALA A 206 0.19 5.17 20.71
N HIS A 207 0.70 5.83 21.76
CA HIS A 207 -0.13 6.28 22.89
C HIS A 207 -0.71 7.69 22.68
N GLU A 208 0.04 8.59 22.04
CA GLU A 208 -0.38 9.99 21.88
C GLU A 208 -1.18 10.26 20.59
N LEU A 209 -0.80 9.64 19.46
CA LEU A 209 -1.40 9.97 18.16
C LEU A 209 -2.60 9.09 17.80
N ILE A 210 -2.65 7.87 18.34
CA ILE A 210 -3.74 6.92 18.05
C ILE A 210 -4.88 7.19 19.01
N GLU A 211 -6.06 7.43 18.46
CA GLU A 211 -7.26 7.63 19.28
C GLU A 211 -7.54 6.39 20.13
N PRO A 212 -8.02 6.55 21.38
CA PRO A 212 -8.20 5.43 22.32
C PRO A 212 -8.98 4.24 21.76
N TRP A 213 -9.92 4.48 20.85
CA TRP A 213 -10.74 3.44 20.23
C TRP A 213 -9.94 2.46 19.34
N TYR A 214 -8.78 2.89 18.84
CA TYR A 214 -7.92 2.08 17.96
C TYR A 214 -6.66 1.56 18.64
N GLN A 215 -6.41 1.91 19.91
CA GLN A 215 -5.21 1.51 20.64
C GLN A 215 -5.17 0.00 20.92
N ASP A 216 -6.33 -0.64 21.13
CA ASP A 216 -6.47 -2.08 21.37
C ASP A 216 -6.61 -2.93 20.08
N GLY A 217 -6.49 -2.29 18.90
CA GLY A 217 -6.62 -2.96 17.61
C GLY A 217 -5.40 -3.79 17.21
N ASP A 218 -5.51 -4.54 16.10
CA ASP A 218 -4.39 -5.23 15.45
C ASP A 218 -3.47 -4.22 14.75
N LEU A 219 -2.76 -3.42 15.55
CA LEU A 219 -1.86 -2.37 15.10
C LEU A 219 -0.57 -2.97 14.57
N VAL A 220 -0.20 -2.55 13.36
CA VAL A 220 1.04 -2.95 12.71
C VAL A 220 1.89 -1.71 12.44
N LEU A 221 3.20 -1.84 12.69
CA LEU A 221 4.18 -0.83 12.34
C LEU A 221 4.71 -1.11 10.93
N ILE A 222 4.60 -0.16 10.02
CA ILE A 222 5.32 -0.18 8.74
C ILE A 222 6.48 0.80 8.88
N ALA A 223 7.71 0.30 8.77
CA ALA A 223 8.91 1.12 8.97
C ALA A 223 9.84 1.08 7.76
N GLY A 224 10.51 2.20 7.52
CA GLY A 224 11.58 2.33 6.54
C GLY A 224 12.75 1.39 6.84
N ARG A 225 13.44 0.94 5.79
CA ARG A 225 14.52 -0.04 5.94
C ARG A 225 15.69 0.53 6.75
N LYS A 226 16.03 1.80 6.54
CA LYS A 226 17.11 2.46 7.27
C LYS A 226 16.87 2.47 8.76
N LEU A 227 15.67 2.85 9.22
CA LEU A 227 15.33 2.84 10.64
C LEU A 227 15.42 1.44 11.29
N ILE A 228 14.98 0.41 10.57
CA ILE A 228 15.11 -0.99 11.01
C ILE A 228 16.59 -1.37 11.12
N THR A 229 17.37 -1.08 10.09
CA THR A 229 18.80 -1.39 10.04
C THR A 229 19.59 -0.64 11.11
N ASP A 230 19.34 0.65 11.31
CA ASP A 230 20.05 1.48 12.30
C ASP A 230 19.85 0.94 13.72
N LYS A 231 18.62 0.50 14.08
CA LYS A 231 18.38 -0.18 15.37
C LYS A 231 19.17 -1.48 15.48
N TYR A 232 19.12 -2.34 14.47
CA TYR A 232 19.84 -3.62 14.54
C TYR A 232 21.36 -3.43 14.57
N LEU A 233 21.90 -2.48 13.80
CA LEU A 233 23.33 -2.15 13.85
C LEU A 233 23.76 -1.65 15.22
N ALA A 234 22.97 -0.77 15.85
CA ALA A 234 23.23 -0.31 17.21
C ALA A 234 23.20 -1.45 18.24
N LEU A 235 22.32 -2.44 18.07
CA LEU A 235 22.28 -3.61 18.95
C LEU A 235 23.46 -4.55 18.71
N ILE A 236 23.81 -4.85 17.45
CA ILE A 236 24.97 -5.68 17.07
C ILE A 236 26.25 -5.09 17.64
N GLY A 237 26.46 -3.78 17.52
CA GLY A 237 27.67 -3.11 17.99
C GLY A 237 27.85 -3.09 19.51
N ASN A 238 26.78 -3.37 20.27
CA ASN A 238 26.80 -3.39 21.74
C ASN A 238 26.71 -4.80 22.35
N SER A 239 26.65 -5.86 21.53
CA SER A 239 26.44 -7.24 22.00
C SER A 239 27.64 -8.15 21.70
N ASP A 240 28.61 -8.13 22.61
CA ASP A 240 29.84 -8.93 22.52
C ASP A 240 29.69 -10.31 23.18
N ALA A 241 28.79 -10.46 24.16
CA ALA A 241 28.61 -11.73 24.86
C ALA A 241 27.80 -12.75 24.01
N PRO A 242 28.15 -14.05 24.01
CA PRO A 242 27.41 -15.08 23.27
C PRO A 242 25.92 -15.18 23.66
N THR A 243 25.58 -14.90 24.92
CA THR A 243 24.20 -14.86 25.42
C THR A 243 23.39 -13.70 24.80
N GLU A 244 24.03 -12.55 24.61
CA GLU A 244 23.42 -11.36 24.02
C GLU A 244 23.23 -11.52 22.51
N ARG A 245 24.16 -12.19 21.83
CA ARG A 245 24.00 -12.53 20.40
C ARG A 245 22.80 -13.46 20.16
N ASN A 246 22.64 -14.49 20.99
CA ASN A 246 21.47 -15.39 20.90
C ASN A 246 20.14 -14.64 21.18
N ALA A 247 20.15 -13.66 22.09
CA ALA A 247 18.99 -12.82 22.33
C ALA A 247 18.70 -11.88 21.14
N LEU A 248 19.74 -11.32 20.54
CA LEU A 248 19.64 -10.47 19.37
C LEU A 248 19.07 -11.21 18.15
N GLU A 249 19.54 -12.43 17.88
CA GLU A 249 19.00 -13.26 16.80
C GLU A 249 17.49 -13.50 16.98
N LYS A 250 17.05 -13.80 18.22
CA LYS A 250 15.62 -13.95 18.52
C LYS A 250 14.82 -12.66 18.31
N LEU A 251 15.39 -11.51 18.65
CA LEU A 251 14.76 -10.20 18.42
C LEU A 251 14.68 -9.86 16.93
N MET A 252 15.71 -10.19 16.15
CA MET A 252 15.72 -10.01 14.70
C MET A 252 14.65 -10.84 14.00
N VAL A 253 14.38 -12.05 14.51
CA VAL A 253 13.32 -12.93 13.99
C VAL A 253 11.92 -12.43 14.37
N SER A 254 11.73 -11.90 15.59
CA SER A 254 10.42 -11.45 16.03
C SER A 254 9.97 -10.13 15.38
N GLN A 255 10.91 -9.28 14.95
CA GLN A 255 10.64 -7.99 14.30
C GLN A 255 9.61 -7.13 15.06
N LEU A 256 9.71 -7.12 16.39
CA LEU A 256 8.87 -6.30 17.25
C LEU A 256 9.56 -4.97 17.55
N PHE A 257 8.84 -3.87 17.36
CA PHE A 257 9.31 -2.52 17.67
C PHE A 257 8.25 -1.81 18.50
N GLY A 258 8.64 -1.29 19.66
CA GLY A 258 7.70 -0.66 20.61
C GLY A 258 6.54 -1.57 21.06
N GLY A 259 6.69 -2.90 20.97
CA GLY A 259 5.62 -3.87 21.24
C GLY A 259 4.72 -4.22 20.06
N LEU A 260 4.89 -3.56 18.90
CA LEU A 260 4.10 -3.79 17.69
C LEU A 260 4.85 -4.65 16.66
N ARG A 261 4.09 -5.47 15.94
CA ARG A 261 4.61 -6.24 14.79
C ARG A 261 5.05 -5.27 13.70
N THR A 262 6.29 -5.41 13.25
CA THR A 262 6.85 -4.52 12.22
C THR A 262 6.97 -5.19 10.88
N LEU A 263 6.52 -4.51 9.83
CA LEU A 263 6.64 -4.92 8.44
C LEU A 263 7.57 -3.97 7.70
N SER A 264 8.52 -4.54 6.94
CA SER A 264 9.29 -3.80 5.94
C SER A 264 8.63 -3.95 4.58
N VAL A 265 8.23 -2.83 4.00
CA VAL A 265 7.57 -2.77 2.69
C VAL A 265 8.52 -2.07 1.71
N PRO A 266 8.67 -2.58 0.47
CA PRO A 266 9.53 -1.93 -0.51
C PRO A 266 9.02 -0.53 -0.85
N PHE A 267 9.95 0.39 -1.14
CA PHE A 267 9.69 1.79 -1.52
C PHE A 267 9.06 2.66 -0.41
N PHE A 268 8.93 2.16 0.81
CA PHE A 268 8.56 3.00 1.95
C PHE A 268 9.69 4.01 2.25
N PRO A 269 9.39 5.27 2.61
CA PRO A 269 10.41 6.25 2.97
C PRO A 269 11.33 5.75 4.09
N ASP A 270 12.64 5.84 3.88
CA ASP A 270 13.64 5.17 4.73
C ASP A 270 13.67 5.68 6.18
N ASP A 271 13.30 6.94 6.37
CA ASP A 271 13.37 7.75 7.58
C ASP A 271 12.00 8.02 8.21
N ALA A 272 10.97 7.27 7.82
CA ALA A 272 9.63 7.37 8.39
C ALA A 272 9.14 6.02 8.94
N PHE A 273 8.05 6.07 9.71
CA PHE A 273 7.24 4.91 10.05
C PHE A 273 5.75 5.29 10.06
N LEU A 274 4.89 4.28 9.89
CA LEU A 274 3.43 4.41 9.92
C LEU A 274 2.88 3.34 10.86
N ILE A 275 2.02 3.74 11.81
CA ILE A 275 1.29 2.80 12.67
C ILE A 275 -0.17 2.82 12.21
N THR A 276 -0.66 1.68 11.73
CA THR A 276 -2.05 1.53 11.31
C THR A 276 -2.43 0.04 11.29
N PRO A 277 -3.70 -0.31 11.53
CA PRO A 277 -4.17 -1.62 11.11
C PRO A 277 -4.12 -1.72 9.58
N LEU A 278 -3.74 -2.89 9.05
CA LEU A 278 -3.60 -3.09 7.60
C LEU A 278 -4.94 -2.99 6.86
N SER A 279 -6.04 -3.33 7.54
CA SER A 279 -7.40 -3.20 7.03
C SER A 279 -7.87 -1.75 6.81
N ASN A 280 -7.13 -0.76 7.32
CA ASN A 280 -7.44 0.66 7.09
C ASN A 280 -6.83 1.19 5.78
N LEU A 281 -5.88 0.45 5.18
CA LEU A 281 -5.31 0.80 3.88
C LEU A 281 -6.13 0.13 2.78
N SER A 282 -6.54 0.94 1.80
CA SER A 282 -7.31 0.49 0.64
C SER A 282 -6.78 1.14 -0.64
N ILE A 283 -6.95 0.43 -1.77
CA ILE A 283 -6.75 0.92 -3.14
C ILE A 283 -8.04 0.76 -3.93
#